data_AF-A0A7G9NZ00-F1
#
_entry.id   AF-A0A7G9NZ00-F1
#
_cell.length_a   1.000
_cell.length_b   1.000
_cell.length_c   1.000
_cell.angle_alpha   90.00
_cell.angle_beta   90.00
_cell.angle_gamma   90.00
#
_symmetry.space_group_name_H-M   'P 1'
#
loop_
_entity.id
_entity.type
_entity.pdbx_description
1 polymer ?
#
loop_
_entity_poly.entity_id
_entity_poly.type
_entity_poly.pdbx_seq_one_letter_code
_entity_poly.pdbx_strand_id
1 'polypeptide(L)'
;MRIQTNVLTLFAAAILCMLAVGHAQAGVIYREVFPNNTANNDALSTDDWQINSDAGALAASQVNSPTTGSPTNQSAVNSNPDSAEISNGYAFNNDANGVDYLIWTDEYTVDRTAYSITSISWYQANESTSDVSRAAIQIGSQWYASSQTFQNTSAYFGGSGGELMSLDFASANWLLLDFTDGSSLALGSAASLPGGDITAFGVYYDSKVARLRLDTYAITAIPTPAALPAGLGMLAMIAWRRR
;
A
#
# COMPACT_ATOMS: atom_id res chain seq x y z
N MET A 1 -41.97 13.35 -44.14
CA MET A 1 -41.65 14.14 -42.93
C MET A 1 -41.73 13.22 -41.69
N ARG A 2 -40.71 12.38 -41.42
CA ARG A 2 -40.70 11.40 -40.30
C ARG A 2 -39.27 11.00 -39.84
N ILE A 3 -38.26 11.80 -40.18
CA ILE A 3 -36.84 11.47 -39.97
C ILE A 3 -36.29 12.06 -38.65
N GLN A 4 -36.92 13.10 -38.09
CA GLN A 4 -36.34 13.85 -36.96
C GLN A 4 -36.45 13.16 -35.58
N THR A 5 -37.35 12.19 -35.40
CA THR A 5 -37.59 11.58 -34.07
C THR A 5 -36.52 10.58 -33.64
N ASN A 6 -35.73 10.01 -34.58
CA ASN A 6 -34.75 8.97 -34.26
C ASN A 6 -33.37 9.50 -33.85
N VAL A 7 -33.01 10.71 -34.27
CA VAL A 7 -31.69 11.31 -33.95
C VAL A 7 -31.66 11.79 -32.50
N LEU A 8 -32.78 12.31 -31.99
CA LEU A 8 -32.87 12.84 -30.63
C LEU A 8 -32.76 11.74 -29.56
N THR A 9 -33.33 10.56 -29.81
CA THR A 9 -33.29 9.42 -28.87
C THR A 9 -31.89 8.79 -28.78
N LEU A 10 -31.16 8.73 -29.90
CA LEU A 10 -29.78 8.24 -29.95
C LEU A 10 -28.80 9.19 -29.22
N PHE A 11 -28.97 10.50 -29.39
CA PHE A 11 -28.19 11.49 -28.64
C PHE A 11 -28.49 11.44 -27.14
N ALA A 12 -29.76 11.28 -26.75
CA ALA A 12 -30.15 11.16 -25.34
C ALA A 12 -29.57 9.89 -24.68
N ALA A 13 -29.54 8.76 -25.39
CA ALA A 13 -28.94 7.52 -24.90
C ALA A 13 -27.41 7.62 -24.74
N ALA A 14 -26.73 8.29 -25.68
CA ALA A 14 -25.29 8.53 -25.58
C ALA A 14 -24.94 9.47 -24.41
N ILE A 15 -25.73 10.52 -24.20
CA ILE A 15 -25.55 11.45 -23.06
C ILE A 15 -25.85 10.74 -21.73
N LEU A 16 -26.87 9.87 -21.66
CA LEU A 16 -27.18 9.10 -20.46
C LEU A 16 -26.09 8.06 -20.13
N CYS A 17 -25.49 7.42 -21.14
CA CYS A 17 -24.35 6.52 -20.94
C CYS A 17 -23.08 7.28 -20.48
N MET A 18 -22.88 8.51 -20.95
CA MET A 18 -21.74 9.34 -20.48
C MET A 18 -21.94 9.87 -19.06
N LEU A 19 -23.19 10.15 -18.64
CA LEU A 19 -23.52 10.58 -17.28
C LEU A 19 -23.48 9.44 -16.25
N ALA A 20 -23.53 8.18 -16.69
CA ALA A 20 -23.47 7.01 -15.82
C ALA A 20 -22.03 6.58 -15.46
N VAL A 21 -21.00 7.25 -16.01
CA VAL A 21 -19.62 7.08 -15.54
C VAL A 21 -19.51 7.81 -14.20
N GLY A 22 -19.94 7.16 -13.13
CA GLY A 22 -19.67 7.60 -11.77
C GLY A 22 -18.17 7.85 -11.65
N HIS A 23 -17.78 9.02 -11.16
CA HIS A 23 -16.39 9.32 -10.88
C HIS A 23 -15.93 8.31 -9.83
N ALA A 24 -15.10 7.35 -10.23
CA ALA A 24 -14.50 6.43 -9.29
C ALA A 24 -13.69 7.26 -8.29
N GLN A 25 -14.07 7.21 -7.01
CA GLN A 25 -13.35 7.90 -5.95
C GLN A 25 -12.22 7.01 -5.45
N ALA A 26 -11.13 7.64 -5.03
CA ALA A 26 -10.04 6.95 -4.38
C ALA A 26 -10.54 6.35 -3.06
N GLY A 27 -10.23 5.07 -2.83
CA GLY A 27 -10.58 4.34 -1.62
C GLY A 27 -9.40 3.53 -1.11
N VAL A 28 -9.39 3.25 0.19
CA VAL A 28 -8.40 2.36 0.80
C VAL A 28 -8.72 0.93 0.37
N ILE A 29 -7.77 0.29 -0.31
CA ILE A 29 -7.89 -1.10 -0.80
C ILE A 29 -7.12 -2.09 0.08
N TYR A 30 -6.21 -1.59 0.91
CA TYR A 30 -5.49 -2.38 1.90
C TYR A 30 -5.18 -1.51 3.11
N ARG A 31 -5.29 -2.05 4.32
CA ARG A 31 -4.87 -1.38 5.56
C ARG A 31 -4.52 -2.37 6.66
N GLU A 32 -3.28 -2.27 7.13
CA GLU A 32 -2.78 -2.91 8.35
C GLU A 32 -2.93 -2.01 9.57
N VAL A 33 -3.31 -2.59 10.71
CA VAL A 33 -3.45 -1.90 12.00
C VAL A 33 -2.74 -2.59 13.18
N PHE A 34 -2.02 -3.69 12.92
CA PHE A 34 -1.22 -4.47 13.89
C PHE A 34 -1.96 -4.72 15.21
N PRO A 35 -3.20 -5.22 15.20
CA PRO A 35 -4.04 -5.26 16.39
C PRO A 35 -3.44 -6.13 17.50
N ASN A 36 -3.27 -5.58 18.71
CA ASN A 36 -2.87 -6.38 19.87
C ASN A 36 -3.69 -6.00 21.12
N ASN A 37 -4.57 -6.92 21.51
CA ASN A 37 -5.46 -6.82 22.66
C ASN A 37 -4.99 -7.65 23.87
N THR A 38 -3.76 -8.18 23.83
CA THR A 38 -3.19 -8.97 24.91
C THR A 38 -2.45 -8.05 25.90
N ALA A 39 -1.94 -8.64 26.99
CA ALA A 39 -1.15 -7.88 27.97
C ALA A 39 0.35 -7.83 27.60
N ASN A 40 0.77 -8.58 26.57
CA ASN A 40 2.17 -8.78 26.24
C ASN A 40 2.41 -8.48 24.77
N ASN A 41 3.68 -8.39 24.40
CA ASN A 41 4.04 -8.37 22.99
C ASN A 41 3.81 -9.75 22.40
N ASP A 42 3.24 -9.78 21.19
CA ASP A 42 3.08 -10.99 20.38
C ASP A 42 4.06 -10.96 19.20
N ALA A 43 4.26 -12.11 18.54
CA ALA A 43 5.15 -12.19 17.39
C ALA A 43 4.53 -11.43 16.21
N LEU A 44 5.30 -10.62 15.49
CA LEU A 44 4.76 -9.87 14.33
C LEU A 44 4.13 -10.76 13.25
N SER A 45 4.59 -12.01 13.14
CA SER A 45 4.02 -13.00 12.23
C SER A 45 2.57 -13.40 12.55
N THR A 46 2.01 -13.00 13.70
CA THR A 46 0.57 -13.17 13.96
C THR A 46 -0.29 -12.28 13.06
N ASP A 47 0.31 -11.22 12.53
CA ASP A 47 -0.30 -10.27 11.61
C ASP A 47 0.13 -10.53 10.16
N ASP A 48 0.80 -11.66 9.87
CA ASP A 48 1.37 -11.96 8.55
C ASP A 48 2.40 -10.91 8.06
N TRP A 49 3.02 -10.19 9.00
CA TRP A 49 4.13 -9.28 8.74
C TRP A 49 5.47 -9.85 9.19
N GLN A 50 6.54 -9.44 8.50
CA GLN A 50 7.89 -9.95 8.69
C GLN A 50 8.90 -8.80 8.70
N ILE A 51 10.01 -8.99 9.42
CA ILE A 51 11.16 -8.07 9.44
C ILE A 51 12.42 -8.84 9.06
N ASN A 52 13.11 -8.39 8.02
CA ASN A 52 14.44 -8.87 7.66
C ASN A 52 15.47 -7.73 7.74
N SER A 53 16.73 -8.10 8.01
CA SER A 53 17.88 -7.19 8.04
C SER A 53 18.99 -7.65 7.11
N ASP A 54 19.86 -6.74 6.70
CA ASP A 54 21.04 -7.05 5.85
C ASP A 54 22.09 -7.95 6.56
N ALA A 55 21.99 -8.11 7.89
CA ALA A 55 22.89 -8.92 8.72
C ALA A 55 22.61 -10.43 8.66
N GLY A 56 21.70 -10.89 7.79
CA GLY A 56 21.56 -12.30 7.43
C GLY A 56 20.72 -13.16 8.39
N ALA A 57 19.92 -12.56 9.27
CA ALA A 57 18.89 -13.27 10.03
C ALA A 57 17.62 -12.43 10.16
N LEU A 58 16.47 -13.11 10.23
CA LEU A 58 15.22 -12.52 10.73
C LEU A 58 15.53 -11.80 12.04
N ALA A 59 15.10 -10.55 12.13
CA ALA A 59 15.15 -9.77 13.35
C ALA A 59 14.56 -10.62 14.51
N ALA A 60 15.32 -10.87 15.58
CA ALA A 60 14.88 -11.70 16.69
C ALA A 60 13.81 -11.00 17.55
N SER A 61 13.60 -9.70 17.35
CA SER A 61 12.66 -8.86 18.08
C SER A 61 11.62 -8.24 17.13
N GLN A 62 10.86 -9.07 16.41
CA GLN A 62 9.67 -8.63 15.65
C GLN A 62 8.45 -8.80 16.54
N VAL A 63 7.93 -7.68 17.00
CA VAL A 63 6.93 -7.69 18.04
C VAL A 63 5.80 -6.75 17.68
N ASN A 64 4.59 -7.25 17.87
CA ASN A 64 3.38 -6.46 17.91
C ASN A 64 3.14 -6.04 19.37
N SER A 65 3.07 -4.73 19.62
CA SER A 65 2.90 -4.14 20.95
C SER A 65 1.43 -4.00 21.36
N PRO A 66 1.04 -4.33 22.60
CA PRO A 66 -0.31 -4.09 23.12
C PRO A 66 -0.56 -2.62 23.50
N THR A 67 0.40 -1.73 23.22
CA THR A 67 0.30 -0.31 23.54
C THR A 67 -0.50 0.42 22.45
N THR A 68 -1.14 1.53 22.81
CA THR A 68 -1.89 2.36 21.87
C THR A 68 -1.04 2.81 20.67
N GLY A 69 -1.54 2.51 19.47
CA GLY A 69 -0.95 2.85 18.19
C GLY A 69 -1.40 4.21 17.65
N SER A 70 -1.15 4.47 16.37
CA SER A 70 -1.53 5.69 15.67
C SER A 70 -1.85 5.43 14.19
N PRO A 71 -2.95 5.99 13.66
CA PRO A 71 -4.06 6.59 14.39
C PRO A 71 -4.85 5.53 15.16
N THR A 72 -5.57 5.94 16.20
CA THR A 72 -6.58 5.08 16.80
C THR A 72 -7.87 5.15 15.97
N ASN A 73 -8.64 4.07 15.95
CA ASN A 73 -9.94 3.94 15.28
C ASN A 73 -9.90 3.83 13.75
N GLN A 74 -8.94 3.08 13.22
CA GLN A 74 -9.03 2.62 11.82
C GLN A 74 -9.35 1.13 11.81
N SER A 75 -10.26 0.74 10.93
CA SER A 75 -10.51 -0.68 10.67
C SER A 75 -9.50 -1.23 9.68
N ALA A 76 -9.06 -2.47 9.91
CA ALA A 76 -8.33 -3.26 8.93
C ALA A 76 -9.10 -3.34 7.59
N VAL A 77 -8.38 -3.42 6.49
CA VAL A 77 -8.96 -3.60 5.15
C VAL A 77 -8.11 -4.60 4.40
N ASN A 78 -8.66 -5.77 4.08
CA ASN A 78 -7.95 -6.84 3.38
C ASN A 78 -6.59 -7.20 4.01
N SER A 79 -6.50 -7.18 5.34
CA SER A 79 -5.30 -7.55 6.11
C SER A 79 -5.65 -8.56 7.20
N ASN A 80 -4.62 -9.18 7.78
CA ASN A 80 -4.72 -10.15 8.85
C ASN A 80 -4.00 -9.68 10.13
N PRO A 81 -4.49 -10.11 11.32
CA PRO A 81 -5.77 -10.76 11.51
C PRO A 81 -6.93 -9.77 11.29
N ASP A 82 -8.09 -10.27 10.84
CA ASP A 82 -9.33 -9.51 10.93
C ASP A 82 -9.72 -9.36 12.41
N SER A 83 -9.39 -8.20 13.00
CA SER A 83 -9.57 -7.91 14.41
C SER A 83 -10.46 -6.69 14.62
N ALA A 84 -11.30 -6.77 15.65
CA ALA A 84 -12.07 -5.62 16.14
C ALA A 84 -11.22 -4.67 17.02
N GLU A 85 -9.99 -5.04 17.37
CA GLU A 85 -9.05 -4.16 18.07
C GLU A 85 -8.54 -3.08 17.11
N ILE A 86 -8.79 -1.82 17.44
CA ILE A 86 -8.51 -0.65 16.60
C ILE A 86 -7.81 0.47 17.38
N SER A 87 -7.49 0.23 18.65
CA SER A 87 -6.86 1.21 19.55
C SER A 87 -5.41 0.85 19.85
N ASN A 88 -5.15 -0.44 20.07
CA ASN A 88 -3.85 -0.95 20.51
C ASN A 88 -3.21 -1.81 19.44
N GLY A 89 -1.89 -1.63 19.27
CA GLY A 89 -1.19 -2.27 18.18
C GLY A 89 -0.13 -1.38 17.55
N TYR A 90 1.07 -1.92 17.39
CA TYR A 90 2.06 -1.45 16.43
C TYR A 90 3.18 -2.48 16.30
N ALA A 91 3.72 -2.62 15.09
CA ALA A 91 4.94 -3.36 14.86
C ALA A 91 6.14 -2.52 15.33
N PHE A 92 7.11 -3.15 16.00
CA PHE A 92 8.38 -2.49 16.29
C PHE A 92 9.56 -3.45 16.24
N ASN A 93 10.75 -2.87 16.11
CA ASN A 93 12.02 -3.60 16.12
C ASN A 93 13.04 -2.96 17.07
N ASN A 94 13.65 -3.80 17.92
CA ASN A 94 14.67 -3.40 18.90
C ASN A 94 16.08 -3.94 18.59
N ASP A 95 16.32 -4.52 17.42
CA ASP A 95 17.57 -5.23 17.13
C ASP A 95 18.75 -4.27 16.86
N ALA A 96 19.82 -4.75 16.22
CA ALA A 96 21.05 -4.00 15.99
C ALA A 96 20.84 -2.66 15.24
N ASN A 97 21.67 -1.68 15.57
CA ASN A 97 21.76 -0.41 14.85
C ASN A 97 22.83 -0.48 13.75
N GLY A 98 22.75 0.41 12.76
CA GLY A 98 23.69 0.54 11.64
C GLY A 98 23.46 -0.47 10.52
N VAL A 99 22.27 -1.06 10.45
CA VAL A 99 21.89 -2.09 9.46
C VAL A 99 20.57 -1.71 8.80
N ASP A 100 20.41 -2.12 7.54
CA ASP A 100 19.18 -1.92 6.79
C ASP A 100 18.08 -2.87 7.26
N TYR A 101 16.82 -2.42 7.17
CA TYR A 101 15.66 -3.23 7.51
C TYR A 101 14.57 -3.16 6.45
N LEU A 102 13.88 -4.27 6.23
CA LEU A 102 12.63 -4.32 5.48
C LEU A 102 11.56 -4.93 6.38
N ILE A 103 10.51 -4.15 6.67
CA ILE A 103 9.30 -4.60 7.35
C ILE A 103 8.22 -4.77 6.28
N TRP A 104 7.70 -5.98 6.06
CA TRP A 104 6.87 -6.27 4.88
C TRP A 104 5.84 -7.38 5.10
N THR A 105 4.91 -7.50 4.15
CA THR A 105 3.94 -8.59 4.03
C THR A 105 3.66 -8.95 2.56
N ASP A 106 3.28 -10.19 2.29
CA ASP A 106 2.74 -10.70 1.01
C ASP A 106 1.28 -11.19 1.13
N GLU A 107 0.58 -10.86 2.22
CA GLU A 107 -0.78 -11.36 2.47
C GLU A 107 -1.82 -10.90 1.44
N TYR A 108 -1.56 -9.78 0.76
CA TYR A 108 -2.49 -9.15 -0.19
C TYR A 108 -1.82 -8.81 -1.51
N THR A 109 -2.45 -9.20 -2.62
CA THR A 109 -2.01 -8.83 -3.97
C THR A 109 -2.83 -7.67 -4.51
N VAL A 110 -2.16 -6.58 -4.91
CA VAL A 110 -2.81 -5.44 -5.56
C VAL A 110 -2.84 -5.64 -7.07
N ASP A 111 -4.02 -5.94 -7.61
CA ASP A 111 -4.26 -6.01 -9.06
C ASP A 111 -4.19 -4.62 -9.69
N ARG A 112 -3.09 -4.34 -10.39
CA ARG A 112 -2.82 -3.03 -11.00
C ARG A 112 -3.54 -2.83 -12.33
N THR A 113 -4.25 -3.85 -12.82
CA THR A 113 -5.15 -3.73 -13.97
C THR A 113 -6.55 -3.32 -13.51
N ALA A 114 -6.99 -3.81 -12.35
CA ALA A 114 -8.25 -3.44 -11.72
C ALA A 114 -8.19 -2.11 -10.95
N TYR A 115 -7.02 -1.70 -10.46
CA TYR A 115 -6.85 -0.49 -9.65
C TYR A 115 -5.68 0.39 -10.13
N SER A 116 -5.93 1.70 -10.19
CA SER A 116 -4.90 2.73 -10.29
C SER A 116 -4.52 3.19 -8.88
N ILE A 117 -3.37 2.77 -8.38
CA ILE A 117 -2.86 3.16 -7.06
C ILE A 117 -2.62 4.67 -7.03
N THR A 118 -3.11 5.33 -5.98
CA THR A 118 -2.92 6.76 -5.77
C THR A 118 -1.84 7.04 -4.73
N SER A 119 -1.83 6.30 -3.62
CA SER A 119 -0.86 6.54 -2.56
C SER A 119 -0.56 5.31 -1.73
N ILE A 120 0.65 5.29 -1.17
CA ILE A 120 1.07 4.40 -0.10
C ILE A 120 1.34 5.28 1.12
N SER A 121 0.82 4.91 2.28
CA SER A 121 0.99 5.70 3.50
C SER A 121 1.12 4.81 4.73
N TRP A 122 1.81 5.30 5.74
CA TRP A 122 1.95 4.61 7.02
C TRP A 122 2.14 5.63 8.14
N TYR A 123 1.91 5.19 9.37
CA TYR A 123 2.30 5.95 10.56
C TYR A 123 3.54 5.34 11.18
N GLN A 124 4.51 6.18 11.53
CA GLN A 124 5.72 5.73 12.24
C GLN A 124 6.04 6.64 13.44
N ALA A 125 6.60 6.04 14.48
CA ALA A 125 7.07 6.69 15.69
C ALA A 125 8.45 6.12 16.05
N ASN A 126 9.43 6.40 15.18
CA ASN A 126 10.80 5.95 15.37
C ASN A 126 11.45 6.71 16.54
N GLU A 127 12.29 6.01 17.28
CA GLU A 127 13.03 6.59 18.41
C GLU A 127 14.14 7.55 17.96
N SER A 128 14.45 7.63 16.66
CA SER A 128 15.39 8.60 16.10
C SER A 128 14.82 9.30 14.87
N THR A 129 15.09 10.60 14.77
CA THR A 129 14.82 11.37 13.54
C THR A 129 15.83 11.07 12.43
N SER A 130 16.91 10.34 12.74
CA SER A 130 17.89 9.90 11.74
C SER A 130 17.48 8.60 11.04
N ASP A 131 16.47 7.88 11.55
CA ASP A 131 15.93 6.68 10.90
C ASP A 131 15.20 7.09 9.63
N VAL A 132 15.79 6.78 8.47
CA VAL A 132 15.21 7.08 7.17
C VAL A 132 14.37 5.91 6.70
N SER A 133 13.13 6.15 6.29
CA SER A 133 12.22 5.15 5.74
C SER A 133 11.82 5.45 4.29
N ARG A 134 11.41 4.39 3.58
CA ARG A 134 10.97 4.39 2.18
C ARG A 134 9.81 3.42 2.03
N ALA A 135 8.88 3.72 1.12
CA ALA A 135 7.91 2.70 0.72
C ALA A 135 8.62 1.61 -0.08
N ALA A 136 8.26 0.34 0.14
CA ALA A 136 8.80 -0.79 -0.61
C ALA A 136 7.65 -1.61 -1.21
N ILE A 137 7.84 -2.11 -2.44
CA ILE A 137 6.88 -2.96 -3.14
C ILE A 137 7.62 -4.06 -3.93
N GLN A 138 6.96 -5.18 -4.13
CA GLN A 138 7.41 -6.25 -5.01
C GLN A 138 6.48 -6.37 -6.21
N ILE A 139 7.04 -6.40 -7.42
CA ILE A 139 6.31 -6.69 -8.65
C ILE A 139 7.00 -7.84 -9.37
N GLY A 140 6.26 -8.93 -9.60
CA GLY A 140 6.87 -10.20 -9.98
C GLY A 140 7.76 -10.71 -8.84
N SER A 141 9.03 -10.98 -9.13
CA SER A 141 10.00 -11.40 -8.12
C SER A 141 10.95 -10.29 -7.64
N GLN A 142 10.83 -9.08 -8.19
CA GLN A 142 11.77 -7.99 -7.93
C GLN A 142 11.18 -6.99 -6.93
N TRP A 143 11.97 -6.64 -5.91
CA TRP A 143 11.65 -5.58 -4.97
C TRP A 143 12.12 -4.21 -5.47
N TYR A 144 11.36 -3.18 -5.12
CA TYR A 144 11.62 -1.78 -5.40
C TYR A 144 11.38 -0.96 -4.14
N ALA A 145 12.19 0.07 -3.93
CA ALA A 145 11.99 1.05 -2.86
C ALA A 145 11.80 2.46 -3.46
N SER A 146 11.02 3.30 -2.81
CA SER A 146 10.84 4.69 -3.25
C SER A 146 12.15 5.46 -3.11
N SER A 147 12.50 6.26 -4.12
CA SER A 147 13.61 7.21 -4.04
C SER A 147 13.34 8.34 -3.03
N GLN A 148 12.06 8.67 -2.82
CA GLN A 148 11.61 9.56 -1.76
C GLN A 148 11.84 8.89 -0.40
N THR A 149 12.39 9.68 0.53
CA THR A 149 12.69 9.31 1.91
C THR A 149 11.74 10.01 2.87
N PHE A 150 11.50 9.36 4.01
CA PHE A 150 10.69 9.86 5.10
C PHE A 150 11.46 9.73 6.41
N GLN A 151 11.25 10.66 7.32
CA GLN A 151 11.87 10.69 8.65
C GLN A 151 10.86 11.29 9.60
N ASN A 152 10.92 10.89 10.87
CA ASN A 152 10.16 11.58 11.91
C ASN A 152 10.68 13.01 12.07
N THR A 153 9.76 13.95 12.29
CA THR A 153 10.12 15.30 12.73
C THR A 153 10.57 15.31 14.19
N SER A 154 10.14 14.32 14.98
CA SER A 154 10.55 14.16 16.38
C SER A 154 10.87 12.70 16.75
N ALA A 155 11.91 12.52 17.56
CA ALA A 155 12.26 11.22 18.13
C ALA A 155 11.26 10.85 19.23
N TYR A 156 10.50 9.78 19.03
CA TYR A 156 9.43 9.39 19.95
C TYR A 156 9.15 7.90 19.87
N PHE A 157 9.12 7.19 20.99
CA PHE A 157 8.82 5.77 21.04
C PHE A 157 7.93 5.42 22.25
N GLY A 158 6.67 5.05 21.99
CA GLY A 158 5.63 4.73 22.99
C GLY A 158 4.33 5.49 22.71
N GLY A 159 3.19 5.11 23.31
CA GLY A 159 1.92 5.85 23.24
C GLY A 159 1.41 6.27 21.85
N SER A 160 0.43 7.17 21.80
CA SER A 160 -0.11 7.73 20.56
C SER A 160 0.72 8.94 20.11
N GLY A 161 1.57 8.78 19.10
CA GLY A 161 2.37 9.87 18.55
C GLY A 161 3.01 9.53 17.20
N GLY A 162 2.41 8.60 16.45
CA GLY A 162 2.86 8.29 15.10
C GLY A 162 2.68 9.49 14.17
N GLU A 163 3.67 9.72 13.31
CA GLU A 163 3.64 10.72 12.25
C GLU A 163 3.24 10.04 10.93
N LEU A 164 2.33 10.65 10.18
CA LEU A 164 1.88 10.15 8.88
C LEU A 164 2.95 10.40 7.82
N MET A 165 3.43 9.32 7.21
CA MET A 165 4.23 9.32 5.99
C MET A 165 3.34 8.96 4.81
N SER A 166 3.47 9.68 3.70
CA SER A 166 2.63 9.49 2.52
C SER A 166 3.42 9.70 1.25
N LEU A 167 3.41 8.68 0.40
CA LEU A 167 3.98 8.67 -0.94
C LEU A 167 2.85 8.78 -1.97
N ASP A 168 2.92 9.79 -2.84
CA ASP A 168 2.13 9.82 -4.07
C ASP A 168 2.71 8.81 -5.07
N PHE A 169 1.96 7.76 -5.34
CA PHE A 169 2.43 6.64 -6.15
C PHE A 169 2.68 7.04 -7.61
N ALA A 170 1.88 7.98 -8.14
CA ALA A 170 1.96 8.37 -9.54
C ALA A 170 3.20 9.22 -9.87
N SER A 171 3.70 9.97 -8.89
CA SER A 171 4.89 10.82 -9.03
C SER A 171 6.16 10.21 -8.43
N ALA A 172 6.06 9.06 -7.77
CA ALA A 172 7.18 8.37 -7.17
C ALA A 172 8.20 7.88 -8.22
N ASN A 173 9.49 8.16 -7.98
CA ASN A 173 10.58 7.45 -8.64
C ASN A 173 11.05 6.29 -7.77
N TRP A 174 11.52 5.21 -8.38
CA TRP A 174 11.84 3.96 -7.69
C TRP A 174 13.30 3.57 -7.88
N LEU A 175 13.83 2.85 -6.89
CA LEU A 175 15.14 2.22 -6.88
C LEU A 175 14.93 0.71 -6.87
N LEU A 176 15.85 -0.04 -7.47
CA LEU A 176 15.92 -1.49 -7.22
C LEU A 176 16.22 -1.72 -5.74
N LEU A 177 15.58 -2.71 -5.15
CA LEU A 177 15.94 -3.23 -3.84
C LEU A 177 16.39 -4.68 -4.04
N ASP A 178 17.68 -4.95 -3.86
CA ASP A 178 18.23 -6.30 -3.84
C ASP A 178 17.84 -6.91 -2.50
N PHE A 179 16.76 -7.69 -2.53
CA PHE A 179 16.25 -8.37 -1.36
C PHE A 179 16.14 -9.86 -1.62
N THR A 180 16.87 -10.63 -0.82
CA THR A 180 16.70 -12.08 -0.67
C THR A 180 16.52 -12.35 0.81
N ASP A 181 15.39 -12.96 1.17
CA ASP A 181 15.09 -13.27 2.55
C ASP A 181 16.22 -14.06 3.23
N GLY A 182 16.60 -13.63 4.44
CA GLY A 182 17.73 -14.16 5.21
C GLY A 182 19.12 -13.98 4.59
N SER A 183 19.29 -13.25 3.48
CA SER A 183 20.57 -13.19 2.76
C SER A 183 21.02 -11.79 2.37
N SER A 184 20.23 -11.06 1.58
CA SER A 184 20.62 -9.74 1.06
C SER A 184 19.52 -8.72 1.30
N LEU A 185 19.93 -7.50 1.63
CA LEU A 185 19.08 -6.33 1.65
C LEU A 185 19.95 -5.12 1.32
N ALA A 186 19.81 -4.57 0.11
CA ALA A 186 20.58 -3.40 -0.31
C ALA A 186 19.84 -2.58 -1.38
N LEU A 187 19.96 -1.26 -1.31
CA LEU A 187 19.48 -0.38 -2.37
C LEU A 187 20.38 -0.43 -3.61
N GLY A 188 19.74 -0.53 -4.77
CA GLY A 188 20.37 -0.48 -6.07
C GLY A 188 20.14 0.85 -6.80
N SER A 189 20.30 0.81 -8.12
CA SER A 189 20.12 1.97 -8.99
C SER A 189 18.64 2.32 -9.21
N ALA A 190 18.39 3.53 -9.74
CA ALA A 190 17.07 3.94 -10.21
C ALA A 190 16.49 2.96 -11.26
N ALA A 191 15.19 2.71 -11.17
CA ALA A 191 14.45 1.81 -12.05
C ALA A 191 13.02 2.31 -12.29
N SER A 192 12.47 1.97 -13.45
CA SER A 192 11.05 2.11 -13.73
C SER A 192 10.31 0.86 -13.27
N LEU A 193 9.12 1.03 -12.69
CA LEU A 193 8.29 -0.11 -12.32
C LEU A 193 7.79 -0.84 -13.57
N PRO A 194 7.92 -2.17 -13.64
CA PRO A 194 7.27 -2.94 -14.69
C PRO A 194 5.74 -2.94 -14.52
N GLY A 195 5.05 -3.41 -15.55
CA GLY A 195 3.64 -3.80 -15.43
C GLY A 195 3.50 -5.05 -14.56
N GLY A 196 2.25 -5.36 -14.17
CA GLY A 196 1.91 -6.47 -13.29
C GLY A 196 1.54 -6.02 -11.88
N ASP A 197 1.09 -6.99 -11.08
CA ASP A 197 0.52 -6.78 -9.76
C ASP A 197 1.60 -6.54 -8.71
N ILE A 198 1.23 -5.88 -7.62
CA ILE A 198 2.08 -5.82 -6.42
C ILE A 198 1.77 -7.03 -5.56
N THR A 199 2.74 -7.92 -5.40
CA THR A 199 2.58 -9.19 -4.67
C THR A 199 3.03 -9.12 -3.23
N ALA A 200 3.83 -8.11 -2.88
CA ALA A 200 4.27 -7.83 -1.52
C ALA A 200 4.57 -6.34 -1.37
N PHE A 201 4.50 -5.82 -0.15
CA PHE A 201 4.77 -4.41 0.12
C PHE A 201 5.17 -4.19 1.58
N GLY A 202 5.70 -3.02 1.88
CA GLY A 202 6.17 -2.69 3.22
C GLY A 202 6.93 -1.38 3.31
N VAL A 203 7.74 -1.27 4.35
CA VAL A 203 8.61 -0.12 4.63
C VAL A 203 10.05 -0.59 4.75
N TYR A 204 10.91 -0.02 3.92
CA TYR A 204 12.35 -0.20 3.98
C TYR A 204 12.98 0.95 4.78
N TYR A 205 13.99 0.65 5.60
CA TYR A 205 14.72 1.62 6.40
C TYR A 205 16.20 1.62 6.02
N ASP A 206 16.73 2.79 5.66
CA ASP A 206 18.17 2.99 5.43
C ASP A 206 18.87 3.03 6.80
N SER A 207 19.72 2.05 7.11
CA SER A 207 20.59 2.00 8.29
C SER A 207 19.94 2.51 9.59
N LYS A 208 19.16 1.65 10.26
CA LYS A 208 18.49 1.97 11.53
C LYS A 208 19.46 2.48 12.60
N VAL A 209 19.14 3.58 13.26
CA VAL A 209 19.90 4.18 14.36
C VAL A 209 19.30 3.87 15.73
N ALA A 210 17.97 3.73 15.83
CA ALA A 210 17.28 3.43 17.08
C ALA A 210 16.06 2.53 16.85
N ARG A 211 15.18 2.34 17.85
CA ARG A 211 14.01 1.48 17.68
C ARG A 211 13.08 2.00 16.59
N LEU A 212 12.74 1.11 15.65
CA LEU A 212 11.77 1.39 14.59
C LEU A 212 10.37 1.04 15.07
N ARG A 213 9.39 1.81 14.63
CA ARG A 213 7.98 1.54 14.92
C ARG A 213 7.11 1.88 13.72
N LEU A 214 6.25 0.94 13.37
CA LEU A 214 5.27 1.04 12.31
C LEU A 214 3.88 0.76 12.91
N ASP A 215 3.03 1.78 12.91
CA ASP A 215 1.73 1.72 13.59
C ASP A 215 0.60 1.26 12.68
N THR A 216 0.63 1.68 11.42
CA THR A 216 -0.36 1.33 10.40
C THR A 216 0.28 1.41 9.03
N TYR A 217 -0.25 0.67 8.06
CA TYR A 217 0.16 0.77 6.66
C TYR A 217 -1.09 0.75 5.77
N ALA A 218 -1.15 1.56 4.72
CA ALA A 218 -2.33 1.63 3.86
C ALA A 218 -1.97 1.88 2.39
N ILE A 219 -2.77 1.27 1.51
CA ILE A 219 -2.73 1.52 0.06
C ILE A 219 -4.09 2.09 -0.36
N THR A 220 -4.06 3.24 -1.00
CA THR A 220 -5.24 3.88 -1.59
C THR A 220 -5.17 3.78 -3.10
N ALA A 221 -6.30 3.48 -3.74
CA ALA A 221 -6.40 3.36 -5.18
C ALA A 221 -7.78 3.77 -5.71
N ILE A 222 -7.85 4.02 -7.01
CA ILE A 222 -9.08 4.26 -7.76
C ILE A 222 -9.35 3.03 -8.63
N PRO A 223 -10.55 2.42 -8.58
CA PRO A 223 -10.91 1.36 -9.52
C PRO A 223 -10.75 1.83 -10.96
N THR A 224 -10.03 1.07 -11.78
CA THR A 224 -9.93 1.32 -13.22
C THR A 224 -11.33 1.15 -13.83
N PRO A 225 -11.84 2.11 -14.62
CA PRO A 225 -13.12 1.94 -15.29
C PRO A 225 -13.09 0.66 -16.11
N ALA A 226 -14.04 -0.25 -15.86
CA ALA A 226 -14.20 -1.43 -16.70
C ALA A 226 -14.32 -0.93 -18.14
N ALA A 227 -13.43 -1.39 -19.02
CA ALA A 227 -13.52 -1.08 -20.45
C ALA A 227 -14.88 -1.59 -20.94
N LEU A 228 -15.86 -0.69 -21.09
CA LEU A 228 -17.16 -1.06 -21.61
C LEU A 228 -16.92 -1.70 -22.98
N PRO A 229 -17.37 -2.95 -23.20
CA PRO A 229 -17.15 -3.59 -24.48
C PRO A 229 -17.81 -2.74 -25.56
N ALA A 230 -16.98 -2.17 -26.44
CA ALA A 230 -17.41 -1.33 -27.57
C ALA A 230 -18.40 -2.04 -28.53
N GLY A 231 -18.68 -3.33 -28.29
CA GLY A 231 -19.64 -4.14 -29.03
C GLY A 231 -21.10 -3.66 -28.99
N LEU A 232 -21.51 -2.89 -27.97
CA LEU A 232 -22.88 -2.34 -27.94
C LEU A 232 -23.10 -1.27 -29.01
N GLY A 233 -22.05 -0.52 -29.39
CA GLY A 233 -22.12 0.44 -30.49
C GLY A 233 -22.23 -0.23 -31.87
N MET A 234 -21.58 -1.39 -32.05
CA MET A 234 -21.64 -2.13 -33.33
C MET A 234 -23.00 -2.79 -33.56
N LEU A 235 -23.67 -3.30 -32.53
CA LEU A 235 -25.01 -3.88 -32.68
C LEU A 235 -26.04 -2.84 -33.12
N ALA A 236 -25.93 -1.60 -32.62
CA ALA A 236 -26.77 -0.49 -33.07
C ALA A 236 -26.49 -0.11 -34.55
N MET A 237 -25.23 -0.14 -35.00
CA MET A 237 -24.87 0.13 -36.39
C MET A 237 -25.27 -0.99 -37.37
N ILE A 238 -25.20 -2.27 -36.96
CA ILE A 238 -25.66 -3.39 -37.78
C ILE A 238 -27.19 -3.38 -37.93
N ALA A 239 -27.92 -3.00 -36.89
CA ALA A 239 -29.37 -2.80 -36.97
C ALA A 239 -29.76 -1.62 -37.89
N TRP A 240 -28.89 -0.60 -38.00
CA TRP A 240 -29.11 0.55 -38.88
C TRP A 240 -28.89 0.22 -40.37
N ARG A 241 -27.95 -0.69 -40.68
CA ARG A 241 -27.61 -1.04 -42.08
C ARG A 241 -28.63 -1.97 -42.77
N ARG A 242 -29.65 -2.46 -42.05
CA ARG A 242 -30.67 -3.40 -42.56
C ARG A 242 -32.04 -2.76 -42.84
N ARG A 243 -32.14 -1.44 -42.87
CA ARG A 243 -33.35 -0.69 -43.27
C ARG A 243 -33.01 0.27 -44.40
#